data_AF-A0A165X3E4-F1
#
_entry.id   AF-A0A165X3E4-F1
#
_cell.length_a   1.000
_cell.length_b   1.000
_cell.length_c   1.000
_cell.angle_alpha   90.00
_cell.angle_beta   90.00
_cell.angle_gamma   90.00
#
_symmetry.space_group_name_H-M   'P 1'
#
loop_
_entity.id
_entity.type
_entity.pdbx_description
1 polymer ?
#
loop_
_entity_poly.entity_id
_entity_poly.type
_entity_poly.pdbx_seq_one_letter_code
_entity_poly.pdbx_strand_id
1 'polypeptide(L)' 'PGVRSFAQQALRTLATAHDSIILNRTRQAYEANKHRRGEHAPDFMEGEYVYLSSENFSIPKDRARKLVPKWIGPYKITK' A
#
# COMPACT_ATOMS: atom_id res chain seq x y z
N PRO A 1 26.89 -29.62 -30.02
CA PRO A 1 25.76 -28.64 -29.87
C PRO A 1 25.03 -28.70 -28.51
N GLY A 2 24.85 -29.88 -27.90
CA GLY A 2 24.01 -30.06 -26.69
C GLY A 2 24.52 -29.44 -25.38
N VAL A 3 25.85 -29.39 -25.16
CA VAL A 3 26.41 -28.80 -23.93
C VAL A 3 26.18 -27.30 -23.86
N ARG A 4 26.30 -26.61 -25.02
CA ARG A 4 26.07 -25.17 -25.12
C ARG A 4 24.59 -24.81 -24.90
N SER A 5 23.67 -25.61 -25.44
CA SER A 5 22.23 -25.42 -25.21
C SER A 5 21.85 -25.67 -23.75
N PHE A 6 22.46 -26.67 -23.11
CA PHE A 6 22.26 -26.93 -21.69
C PHE A 6 22.73 -25.75 -20.82
N ALA A 7 23.93 -25.23 -21.07
CA ALA A 7 24.46 -24.08 -20.35
C ALA A 7 23.58 -22.83 -20.54
N GLN A 8 23.11 -22.57 -21.76
CA GLN A 8 22.19 -21.47 -22.03
C GLN A 8 20.84 -21.66 -21.33
N GLN A 9 20.33 -22.89 -21.26
CA GLN A 9 19.10 -23.18 -20.54
C GLN A 9 19.27 -22.93 -19.04
N ALA A 10 20.38 -23.37 -18.44
CA ALA A 10 20.69 -23.15 -17.04
C ALA A 10 20.73 -21.65 -16.69
N LEU A 11 21.38 -20.83 -17.54
CA LEU A 11 21.42 -19.37 -17.35
C LEU A 11 20.03 -18.73 -17.43
N ARG A 12 19.18 -19.18 -18.37
CA ARG A 12 17.80 -18.69 -18.48
C ARG A 12 16.98 -19.07 -17.25
N THR A 13 17.08 -20.31 -16.78
CA THR A 13 16.36 -20.74 -15.57
C THR A 13 16.79 -19.97 -14.34
N LEU A 14 18.09 -19.64 -14.24
CA LEU A 14 18.61 -18.79 -13.17
C LEU A 14 17.98 -17.39 -13.22
N ALA A 15 17.98 -16.76 -14.40
CA ALA A 15 17.39 -15.43 -14.59
C ALA A 15 15.89 -15.43 -14.24
N THR A 16 15.13 -16.41 -14.74
CA THR A 16 13.69 -16.54 -14.41
C THR A 16 13.46 -16.76 -12.90
N ALA A 17 14.31 -17.56 -12.25
CA ALA A 17 14.22 -17.75 -10.81
C ALA A 17 14.43 -16.44 -10.04
N HIS A 18 15.42 -15.64 -10.43
CA HIS A 18 15.65 -14.31 -9.84
C HIS A 18 14.44 -13.39 -9.99
N ASP A 19 13.89 -13.28 -11.20
CA ASP A 19 12.72 -12.44 -11.46
C ASP A 19 11.51 -12.89 -10.63
N SER A 20 11.32 -14.20 -10.51
CA SER A 20 10.24 -14.76 -9.69
C SER A 20 10.40 -14.42 -8.20
N ILE A 21 11.62 -14.45 -7.67
CA ILE A 21 11.91 -14.10 -6.27
C ILE A 21 11.64 -12.61 -6.03
N ILE A 22 12.07 -11.74 -6.95
CA ILE A 22 11.84 -10.29 -6.85
C ILE A 22 10.34 -9.98 -6.87
N LEU A 23 9.60 -10.57 -7.81
CA LEU A 23 8.15 -10.42 -7.90
C LEU A 23 7.43 -10.94 -6.64
N ASN A 24 7.86 -12.09 -6.11
CA ASN A 24 7.24 -12.66 -4.92
C ASN A 24 7.49 -11.81 -3.68
N ARG A 25 8.68 -11.20 -3.54
CA ARG A 25 8.98 -10.28 -2.43
C ARG A 25 8.08 -9.06 -2.42
N THR A 26 7.80 -8.45 -3.58
CA THR A 26 6.91 -7.28 -3.64
C THR A 26 5.47 -7.65 -3.27
N ARG A 27 4.99 -8.81 -3.73
CA ARG A 27 3.66 -9.34 -3.35
C ARG A 27 3.56 -9.67 -1.86
N GLN A 28 4.56 -10.36 -1.31
CA GLN A 28 4.60 -10.69 0.12
C GLN A 28 4.63 -9.43 0.97
N ALA A 29 5.43 -8.43 0.60
CA ALA A 29 5.45 -7.15 1.29
C ALA A 29 4.10 -6.42 1.21
N TYR A 30 3.45 -6.44 0.04
CA TYR A 30 2.12 -5.85 -0.13
C TYR A 30 1.08 -6.53 0.78
N GLU A 31 0.96 -7.86 0.75
CA GLU A 31 -0.01 -8.58 1.59
C GLU A 31 0.31 -8.43 3.08
N ALA A 32 1.58 -8.51 3.48
CA ALA A 32 1.97 -8.28 4.88
C ALA A 32 1.62 -6.86 5.35
N ASN A 33 1.84 -5.84 4.50
CA ASN A 33 1.52 -4.45 4.84
C ASN A 33 0.01 -4.18 4.84
N LYS A 34 -0.76 -4.85 3.99
CA LYS A 34 -2.22 -4.73 3.90
C LYS A 34 -2.88 -5.09 5.23
N HIS A 35 -2.43 -6.15 5.89
CA HIS A 35 -3.01 -6.62 7.16
C HIS A 35 -2.51 -5.88 8.39
N ARG A 36 -1.42 -5.12 8.28
CA ARG A 36 -0.82 -4.38 9.40
C ARG A 36 -1.71 -3.27 9.98
N ARG A 37 -2.71 -2.80 9.23
CA ARG A 37 -3.75 -1.88 9.73
C ARG A 37 -4.90 -2.61 10.43
N GLY A 38 -5.10 -3.90 10.17
CA GLY A 38 -6.16 -4.70 10.79
C GLY A 38 -5.80 -5.19 12.19
N GLU A 39 -4.52 -5.52 12.43
CA GLU A 39 -4.02 -5.90 13.76
C GLU A 39 -3.82 -4.71 14.71
N HIS A 40 -3.63 -3.51 14.15
CA HIS A 40 -3.32 -2.28 14.89
C HIS A 40 -4.24 -1.12 14.50
N ALA A 41 -5.46 -1.40 14.05
CA ALA A 41 -6.47 -0.34 14.07
C ALA A 41 -6.63 0.01 15.55
N PRO A 42 -6.26 1.23 16.00
CA PRO A 42 -6.63 1.64 17.33
C PRO A 42 -8.15 1.57 17.36
N ASP A 43 -8.71 0.88 18.35
CA ASP A 43 -10.08 1.14 18.73
C ASP A 43 -10.15 2.64 19.00
N PHE A 44 -10.74 3.39 18.07
CA PHE A 44 -10.80 4.83 18.14
C PHE A 44 -11.44 5.21 19.47
N MET A 45 -10.65 5.76 20.39
CA MET A 45 -11.14 6.06 21.74
C MET A 45 -11.62 7.51 21.80
N GLU A 46 -12.66 7.73 22.61
CA GLU A 46 -13.07 9.08 22.96
C GLU A 46 -11.87 9.85 23.52
N GLY A 47 -11.60 11.02 22.96
CA GLY A 47 -10.46 11.85 23.34
C GLY A 47 -9.21 11.71 22.48
N GLU A 48 -9.11 10.70 21.61
CA GLU A 48 -8.04 10.61 20.61
C GLU A 48 -8.25 11.58 19.46
N TYR A 49 -7.15 11.92 18.77
CA TYR A 49 -7.16 12.78 17.60
C TYR A 49 -6.99 11.97 16.32
N VAL A 50 -7.92 12.13 15.39
CA VAL A 50 -7.95 11.38 14.12
C VAL A 50 -8.01 12.30 12.91
N TYR A 51 -7.43 11.85 11.81
CA TYR A 51 -7.60 12.49 10.50
C TYR A 51 -8.85 11.97 9.82
N LEU A 52 -9.64 12.88 9.23
CA LEU A 52 -10.84 12.52 8.48
C LEU A 52 -10.59 12.60 6.97
N SER A 53 -11.14 11.64 6.22
CA SER A 53 -11.05 11.64 4.76
C SER A 53 -11.95 12.72 4.17
N SER A 54 -11.40 13.61 3.34
CA SER A 54 -12.15 14.69 2.67
C SER A 54 -13.09 14.18 1.56
N GLU A 55 -13.20 12.87 1.36
CA GLU A 55 -13.94 12.25 0.26
C GLU A 55 -15.45 12.51 0.33
N ASN A 56 -16.04 12.53 1.52
CA ASN A 56 -17.48 12.72 1.71
C ASN A 56 -17.85 14.11 2.27
N PHE A 57 -16.89 15.02 2.38
CA PHE A 57 -17.15 16.36 2.91
C PHE A 57 -17.73 17.29 1.84
N SER A 58 -18.65 18.16 2.28
CA SER A 58 -19.09 19.30 1.47
C SER A 58 -17.96 20.31 1.37
N ILE A 59 -17.51 20.55 0.15
CA ILE A 59 -16.43 21.50 -0.12
C ILE A 59 -17.08 22.88 -0.28
N PRO A 60 -16.51 23.95 0.30
CA PRO A 60 -16.99 25.32 0.08
C PRO A 60 -17.10 25.62 -1.42
N LYS A 61 -18.18 26.30 -1.83
CA LYS A 61 -18.51 26.54 -3.25
C LYS A 61 -17.38 27.19 -4.06
N ASP A 62 -16.52 27.97 -3.41
CA ASP A 62 -15.42 28.70 -4.06
C ASP A 62 -14.11 27.89 -4.15
N ARG A 63 -14.10 26.59 -3.80
CA ARG A 63 -12.89 25.77 -3.82
C ARG A 63 -13.03 24.55 -4.73
N ALA A 64 -12.08 24.38 -5.65
CA ALA A 64 -11.99 23.19 -6.48
C ALA A 64 -11.59 21.95 -5.66
N ARG A 65 -12.29 20.82 -5.88
CA ARG A 65 -12.03 19.53 -5.18
C ARG A 65 -10.61 19.01 -5.35
N LYS A 66 -9.97 19.33 -6.48
CA LYS A 66 -8.56 18.99 -6.75
C LYS A 66 -7.57 19.64 -5.77
N LEU A 67 -7.96 20.76 -5.15
CA LEU A 67 -7.12 21.54 -4.24
C LEU A 67 -7.41 21.26 -2.77
N VAL A 68 -8.30 20.31 -2.46
CA VAL A 68 -8.62 19.91 -1.09
C VAL A 68 -7.67 18.80 -0.67
N PRO A 69 -7.01 18.91 0.50
CA PRO A 69 -6.17 17.82 1.00
C PRO A 69 -7.03 16.59 1.27
N LYS A 70 -6.54 15.40 0.90
CA LYS A 70 -7.25 14.13 1.08
C LYS A 70 -7.60 13.84 2.55
N TRP A 71 -6.79 14.34 3.47
CA TRP A 71 -6.96 14.19 4.91
C TRP A 71 -7.02 15.57 5.55
N ILE A 72 -8.07 15.83 6.33
CA ILE A 72 -8.25 17.08 7.08
C ILE A 72 -8.01 16.80 8.57
N GLY A 73 -7.25 17.70 9.20
CA GLY A 73 -7.04 17.96 10.64
C GLY A 73 -7.05 16.80 11.64
N PRO A 74 -6.26 16.89 12.73
CA PRO A 74 -6.56 16.05 13.89
C PRO A 74 -7.85 16.55 14.57
N TYR A 75 -8.93 15.79 14.43
CA TYR A 75 -10.19 16.00 15.13
C TYR A 75 -10.29 15.11 16.36
N LYS A 76 -10.73 15.67 17.48
CA LYS A 76 -10.96 14.90 18.71
C LYS A 76 -12.24 14.08 18.59
N ILE A 77 -12.17 12.79 18.90
CA ILE A 77 -13.36 11.93 18.96
C ILE A 77 -14.19 12.30 20.20
N THR A 78 -15.47 12.61 19.99
CA THR A 78 -16.47 12.86 21.03
C THR A 78 -17.63 11.87 20.87
N LYS A 79 -18.30 11.56 21.99
CA LYS A 79 -19.48 10.68 22.05
C LYS A 79 -20.69 11.21 21.27
#